data_AF-A0A371X6G5-F1
#
_entry.id   AF-A0A371X6G5-F1
#
_cell.length_a   1.000
_cell.length_b   1.000
_cell.length_c   1.000
_cell.angle_alpha   90.00
_cell.angle_beta   90.00
_cell.angle_gamma   90.00
#
_symmetry.space_group_name_H-M   'P 1'
#
loop_
_entity.id
_entity.type
_entity.pdbx_description
1 polymer ?
#
loop_
_entity_poly.entity_id
_entity_poly.type
_entity_poly.pdbx_seq_one_letter_code
_entity_poly.pdbx_strand_id
1 'polypeptide(L)'
;MAALLAAIPSAALAAEWIVTPSDGPTLSAVLKAAAPGDRIRLKPGRHDGPLIIDKPVTLDGEDGASIVGNGEGSVVTIEAEKVTVRGIEVTGSGMNLSTLDSGIFAARTATGAII
;
A
#
# COMPACT_ATOMS: atom_id res chain seq x y z
N MET A 1 -22.14 -7.62 -43.87
CA MET A 1 -22.31 -6.45 -42.99
C MET A 1 -21.58 -6.79 -41.70
N ALA A 2 -20.37 -6.26 -41.51
CA ALA A 2 -19.46 -6.64 -40.42
C ALA A 2 -19.81 -5.87 -39.14
N ALA A 3 -20.10 -6.58 -38.05
CA ALA A 3 -20.31 -6.00 -36.74
C ALA A 3 -18.94 -5.80 -36.08
N LEU A 4 -18.50 -4.54 -36.03
CA LEU A 4 -17.29 -4.12 -35.32
C LEU A 4 -17.64 -4.05 -33.83
N LEU A 5 -17.25 -5.07 -33.05
CA LEU A 5 -17.30 -5.00 -31.59
C LEU A 5 -16.27 -3.94 -31.15
N ALA A 6 -16.74 -2.75 -30.81
CA ALA A 6 -15.94 -1.75 -30.15
C ALA A 6 -15.58 -2.27 -28.75
N ALA A 7 -14.33 -2.70 -28.58
CA ALA A 7 -13.75 -2.94 -27.27
C ALA A 7 -13.74 -1.60 -26.53
N ILE A 8 -14.66 -1.43 -25.58
CA ILE A 8 -14.63 -0.29 -24.66
C ILE A 8 -13.32 -0.44 -23.88
N PRO A 9 -12.37 0.51 -23.99
CA PRO A 9 -11.22 0.50 -23.10
C PRO A 9 -11.80 0.67 -21.71
N SER A 10 -11.68 -0.37 -20.89
CA SER A 10 -12.00 -0.31 -19.47
C SER A 10 -11.06 0.73 -18.87
N ALA A 11 -11.50 1.98 -18.81
CA ALA A 11 -10.87 2.98 -17.98
C ALA A 11 -11.03 2.43 -16.56
N ALA A 12 -9.99 1.74 -16.08
CA ALA A 12 -9.90 1.33 -14.70
C ALA A 12 -10.11 2.60 -13.87
N LEU A 13 -11.28 2.72 -13.26
CA LEU A 13 -11.55 3.73 -12.26
C LEU A 13 -10.72 3.33 -11.05
N ALA A 14 -9.42 3.64 -11.07
CA ALA A 14 -8.60 3.56 -9.89
C ALA A 14 -9.20 4.56 -8.89
N ALA A 15 -9.85 4.03 -7.86
CA ALA A 15 -10.42 4.87 -6.83
C ALA A 15 -9.27 5.49 -6.03
N GLU A 16 -9.40 6.79 -5.72
CA GLU A 16 -8.48 7.47 -4.82
C GLU A 16 -9.07 7.44 -3.41
N TRP A 17 -8.35 6.78 -2.49
CA TRP A 17 -8.70 6.69 -1.08
C TRP A 17 -7.82 7.66 -0.30
N ILE A 18 -8.43 8.61 0.42
CA ILE A 18 -7.71 9.54 1.28
C ILE A 18 -7.75 9.01 2.71
N VAL A 19 -6.58 8.78 3.31
CA VAL A 19 -6.46 8.26 4.67
C VAL A 19 -5.86 9.34 5.56
N THR A 20 -6.60 9.72 6.58
CA THR A 20 -6.20 10.66 7.63
C THR A 20 -5.94 9.89 8.93
N PRO A 21 -4.83 10.18 9.63
CA PRO A 21 -4.43 9.42 10.82
C PRO A 21 -5.37 9.62 12.02
N SER A 22 -6.08 10.74 12.09
CA SER A 22 -6.91 11.10 13.26
C SER A 22 -8.42 10.98 13.04
N ASP A 23 -8.88 11.01 11.78
CA ASP A 23 -10.30 11.02 11.43
C ASP A 23 -10.52 10.17 10.18
N GLY A 24 -10.89 8.90 10.34
CA GLY A 24 -11.17 8.03 9.20
C GLY A 24 -11.02 6.53 9.47
N PRO A 25 -11.32 5.70 8.47
CA PRO A 25 -11.00 4.27 8.51
C PRO A 25 -9.48 4.09 8.63
N THR A 26 -9.05 3.11 9.43
CA THR A 26 -7.62 2.79 9.57
C THR A 26 -7.01 2.42 8.23
N LEU A 27 -5.72 2.68 8.06
CA LEU A 27 -4.99 2.34 6.83
C LEU A 27 -5.18 0.87 6.44
N SER A 28 -5.15 -0.06 7.40
CA SER A 28 -5.42 -1.48 7.17
C SER A 28 -6.85 -1.75 6.66
N ALA A 29 -7.85 -1.01 7.14
CA ALA A 29 -9.23 -1.15 6.66
C ALA A 29 -9.39 -0.65 5.23
N VAL A 30 -8.73 0.47 4.90
CA VAL A 30 -8.69 1.02 3.53
C VAL A 30 -7.99 0.06 2.58
N LEU A 31 -6.84 -0.51 2.95
CA LEU A 31 -6.14 -1.52 2.16
C LEU A 31 -7.02 -2.76 1.90
N LYS A 32 -7.78 -3.21 2.90
CA LYS A 32 -8.73 -4.32 2.74
C LYS A 32 -9.87 -3.98 1.78
N ALA A 33 -10.40 -2.76 1.85
CA ALA A 33 -11.51 -2.30 1.01
C ALA A 33 -11.08 -1.92 -0.42
N ALA A 34 -9.83 -1.51 -0.60
CA ALA A 34 -9.28 -1.08 -1.88
C ALA A 34 -9.35 -2.21 -2.92
N ALA A 35 -9.66 -1.81 -4.15
CA ALA A 35 -9.63 -2.68 -5.31
C ALA A 35 -8.21 -2.71 -5.92
N PRO A 36 -7.87 -3.80 -6.64
CA PRO A 36 -6.66 -3.84 -7.46
C PRO A 36 -6.59 -2.64 -8.42
N GLY A 37 -5.50 -1.88 -8.36
CA GLY A 37 -5.23 -0.68 -9.15
C GLY A 37 -5.51 0.64 -8.41
N ASP A 38 -6.11 0.59 -7.22
CA ASP A 38 -6.46 1.79 -6.46
C ASP A 38 -5.23 2.55 -5.94
N ARG A 39 -5.43 3.86 -5.72
CA ARG A 39 -4.43 4.73 -5.11
C ARG A 39 -4.89 5.15 -3.72
N ILE A 40 -4.03 4.92 -2.74
CA ILE A 40 -4.24 5.25 -1.35
C ILE A 40 -3.31 6.41 -1.02
N ARG A 41 -3.89 7.58 -0.82
CA ARG A 41 -3.19 8.80 -0.48
C ARG A 41 -3.18 8.99 1.04
N LEU A 42 -2.00 8.90 1.65
CA LEU A 42 -1.81 9.09 3.08
C LEU A 42 -1.61 10.57 3.36
N LYS A 43 -2.50 11.15 4.16
CA LYS A 43 -2.29 12.49 4.70
C LYS A 43 -1.14 12.50 5.72
N PRO A 44 -0.53 13.68 5.94
CA PRO A 44 0.55 13.83 6.91
C PRO A 44 0.13 13.37 8.31
N GLY A 45 1.08 12.78 9.02
CA GLY A 45 0.91 12.24 10.37
C GLY A 45 1.17 10.73 10.46
N ARG A 46 0.92 10.19 11.65
CA ARG A 46 1.25 8.81 12.01
C ARG A 46 0.12 7.84 11.69
N HIS A 47 0.41 6.87 10.84
CA HIS A 47 -0.45 5.73 10.52
C HIS A 47 0.11 4.48 11.20
N ASP A 48 -0.75 3.65 11.77
CA ASP A 48 -0.32 2.46 12.49
C ASP A 48 -0.08 1.27 11.55
N GLY A 49 1.05 0.59 11.76
CA GLY A 49 1.35 -0.74 11.21
C GLY A 49 1.23 -1.83 12.28
N PRO A 50 1.53 -3.11 11.95
CA PRO A 50 2.03 -3.59 10.66
C PRO A 50 0.94 -3.71 9.59
N LEU A 51 1.34 -3.62 8.31
CA LEU A 51 0.46 -3.67 7.14
C LEU A 51 0.86 -4.79 6.19
N ILE A 52 -0.13 -5.44 5.59
CA ILE A 52 0.07 -6.42 4.53
C ILE A 52 -0.63 -5.89 3.28
N ILE A 53 0.11 -5.80 2.18
CA ILE A 53 -0.38 -5.34 0.88
C ILE A 53 -0.44 -6.56 -0.05
N ASP A 54 -1.62 -7.13 -0.15
CA ASP A 54 -1.95 -8.36 -0.88
C ASP A 54 -2.60 -8.08 -2.25
N LYS A 55 -2.71 -6.82 -2.64
CA LYS A 55 -3.28 -6.36 -3.92
C LYS A 55 -2.37 -5.33 -4.59
N PRO A 56 -2.39 -5.23 -5.93
CA PRO A 56 -1.64 -4.21 -6.65
C PRO A 56 -2.26 -2.84 -6.34
N VAL A 57 -1.66 -2.05 -5.47
CA VAL A 57 -2.14 -0.70 -5.10
C VAL A 57 -0.98 0.29 -5.04
N THR A 58 -1.30 1.57 -5.14
CA THR A 58 -0.33 2.65 -4.96
C THR A 58 -0.55 3.31 -3.61
N LEU A 59 0.39 3.17 -2.68
CA LEU A 59 0.46 3.98 -1.47
C LEU A 59 1.31 5.23 -1.73
N ASP A 60 0.68 6.38 -1.56
CA ASP A 60 1.26 7.69 -1.84
C ASP A 60 1.16 8.57 -0.61
N GLY A 61 2.29 8.75 0.08
CA GLY A 61 2.38 9.64 1.23
C GLY A 61 2.55 11.09 0.80
N GLU A 62 1.75 11.97 1.40
CA GLU A 62 2.06 13.40 1.44
C GLU A 62 3.22 13.67 2.40
N ASP A 63 3.91 14.79 2.22
CA ASP A 63 5.04 15.19 3.07
C ASP A 63 4.67 15.15 4.56
N GLY A 64 5.38 14.31 5.32
CA GLY A 64 5.13 14.08 6.74
C GLY A 64 4.20 12.90 7.05
N ALA A 65 3.80 12.10 6.05
CA ALA A 65 3.15 10.81 6.29
C ALA A 65 4.17 9.79 6.81
N SER A 66 3.85 9.16 7.95
CA SER A 66 4.67 8.11 8.55
C SER A 66 3.84 6.87 8.85
N ILE A 67 4.40 5.68 8.63
CA ILE A 67 3.85 4.41 9.10
C ILE A 67 4.73 3.92 10.25
N VAL A 68 4.12 3.69 11.40
CA VAL A 68 4.82 3.29 12.62
C VAL A 68 4.38 1.88 13.01
N GLY A 69 5.33 0.95 12.97
CA GLY A 69 5.14 -0.41 13.44
C GLY A 69 5.13 -0.51 14.97
N ASN A 70 4.84 -1.71 15.46
CA ASN A 70 4.75 -2.05 16.87
C ASN A 70 6.09 -2.49 17.49
N GLY A 71 7.21 -2.40 16.76
CA GLY A 71 8.52 -2.86 17.21
C GLY A 71 8.76 -4.36 17.03
N GLU A 72 7.87 -5.08 16.34
CA GLU A 72 7.98 -6.50 16.05
C GLU A 72 7.72 -6.77 14.57
N GLY A 73 8.50 -7.66 13.95
CA GLY A 73 8.27 -8.01 12.55
C GLY A 73 8.55 -6.88 11.56
N SER A 74 7.98 -7.00 10.37
CA SER A 74 8.07 -5.98 9.34
C SER A 74 6.89 -5.01 9.39
N VAL A 75 7.15 -3.72 9.19
CA VAL A 75 6.10 -2.68 9.29
C VAL A 75 5.17 -2.72 8.09
N VAL A 76 5.73 -2.85 6.88
CA VAL A 76 4.98 -2.99 5.64
C VAL A 76 5.45 -4.24 4.92
N THR A 77 4.53 -5.17 4.66
CA THR A 77 4.78 -6.42 3.93
C THR A 77 4.07 -6.37 2.59
N ILE A 78 4.83 -6.43 1.50
CA ILE A 78 4.32 -6.42 0.12
C ILE A 78 4.29 -7.85 -0.39
N GLU A 79 3.09 -8.36 -0.68
CA GLU A 79 2.87 -9.72 -1.22
C GLU A 79 2.32 -9.70 -2.65
N ALA A 80 1.80 -8.57 -3.12
CA ALA A 80 1.29 -8.41 -4.48
C ALA A 80 2.30 -7.81 -5.46
N GLU A 81 2.13 -8.15 -6.74
CA GLU A 81 2.84 -7.51 -7.84
C GLU A 81 2.42 -6.04 -8.04
N LYS A 82 3.27 -5.25 -8.70
CA LYS A 82 2.98 -3.88 -9.15
C LYS A 82 2.50 -2.93 -8.04
N VAL A 83 2.93 -3.17 -6.80
CA VAL A 83 2.68 -2.26 -5.67
C VAL A 83 3.66 -1.10 -5.76
N THR A 84 3.16 0.12 -5.57
CA THR A 84 4.00 1.32 -5.47
C THR A 84 3.87 1.89 -4.07
N VAL A 85 4.98 2.10 -3.37
CA VAL A 85 5.06 2.77 -2.08
C VAL A 85 5.99 3.96 -2.26
N ARG A 86 5.53 5.18 -1.95
CA ARG A 86 6.38 6.38 -2.08
C ARG A 86 5.95 7.48 -1.12
N GLY A 87 6.89 8.36 -0.77
CA GLY A 87 6.61 9.56 0.04
C GLY A 87 6.23 9.25 1.49
N ILE A 88 6.61 8.09 2.01
CA ILE A 88 6.21 7.60 3.32
C ILE A 88 7.45 7.29 4.16
N GLU A 89 7.52 7.84 5.35
CA GLU A 89 8.51 7.46 6.35
C GLU A 89 8.05 6.18 7.06
N VAL A 90 8.90 5.15 7.16
CA VAL A 90 8.55 3.88 7.81
C VAL A 90 9.47 3.65 9.00
N THR A 91 8.89 3.51 10.20
CA THR A 91 9.64 3.34 11.46
C THR A 91 9.00 2.28 12.37
N GLY A 92 9.70 1.87 13.42
CA GLY A 92 9.16 0.91 14.39
C GLY A 92 9.09 -0.53 13.91
N SER A 93 10.01 -0.94 13.02
CA SER A 93 10.20 -2.37 12.70
C SER A 93 10.79 -3.11 13.89
N GLY A 94 10.64 -4.44 13.90
CA GLY A 94 11.49 -5.29 14.72
C GLY A 94 12.95 -5.26 14.29
N MET A 95 13.79 -5.98 15.04
CA MET A 95 15.24 -6.08 14.81
C MET A 95 15.70 -7.53 14.62
N ASN A 96 14.78 -8.47 14.48
CA ASN A 96 15.12 -9.88 14.37
C ASN A 96 15.48 -10.26 12.92
N LEU A 97 16.77 -10.52 12.69
CA LEU A 97 17.29 -10.93 11.39
C LEU A 97 16.80 -12.32 10.95
N SER A 98 16.45 -13.21 11.89
CA SER A 98 15.96 -14.55 11.53
C SER A 98 14.59 -14.53 10.87
N THR A 99 13.77 -13.52 11.19
CA THR A 99 12.46 -13.25 10.60
C THR A 99 12.51 -12.16 9.52
N LEU A 100 13.71 -11.64 9.23
CA LEU A 100 13.96 -10.58 8.25
C LEU A 100 13.18 -9.29 8.55
N ASP A 101 13.03 -8.95 9.84
CA ASP A 101 12.31 -7.75 10.27
C ASP A 101 12.87 -6.50 9.57
N SER A 102 11.97 -5.77 8.91
CA SER A 102 12.32 -4.64 8.05
C SER A 102 11.27 -3.53 8.12
N GLY A 103 11.64 -2.31 7.77
CA GLY A 103 10.63 -1.26 7.52
C GLY A 103 9.67 -1.70 6.43
N ILE A 104 10.21 -2.06 5.26
CA ILE A 104 9.42 -2.57 4.13
C ILE A 104 10.01 -3.91 3.70
N PHE A 105 9.20 -4.97 3.77
CA PHE A 105 9.54 -6.31 3.32
C PHE A 105 8.81 -6.62 2.01
N ALA A 106 9.57 -6.90 0.95
CA ALA A 106 9.01 -7.35 -0.32
C ALA A 106 9.13 -8.88 -0.44
N ALA A 107 8.00 -9.57 -0.48
CA ALA A 107 7.96 -11.00 -0.69
C ALA A 107 8.40 -11.36 -2.12
N ARG A 108 8.70 -12.65 -2.36
CA ARG A 108 9.07 -13.14 -3.71
C ARG A 108 7.99 -12.89 -4.77
N THR A 109 6.74 -12.76 -4.34
CA THR A 109 5.58 -12.49 -5.19
C THR A 109 5.44 -11.01 -5.56
N ALA A 110 6.17 -10.10 -4.89
CA ALA A 110 6.14 -8.65 -5.11
C ALA A 110 6.87 -8.21 -6.40
N THR A 111 6.50 -8.83 -7.53
CA THR A 111 7.14 -8.57 -8.82
C THR A 111 6.80 -7.15 -9.30
N GLY A 112 7.82 -6.38 -9.66
CA GLY A 112 7.64 -5.01 -10.15
C GLY A 112 7.16 -4.02 -9.07
N ALA A 113 7.38 -4.33 -7.79
CA ALA A 113 7.15 -3.36 -6.72
C ALA A 113 8.15 -2.19 -6.81
N ILE A 114 7.69 -0.98 -6.52
CA ILE A 114 8.49 0.25 -6.47
C ILE A 114 8.39 0.82 -5.06
N ILE A 115 9.55 1.06 -4.44
CA ILE A 115 9.71 1.53 -3.05
C ILE A 115 10.66 2.72 -3.04
#